data_AF-A0A820X5F9-F1
#
_entry.id   AF-A0A820X5F9-F1
#
_cell.length_a   1.000
_cell.length_b   1.000
_cell.length_c   1.000
_cell.angle_alpha   90.00
_cell.angle_beta   90.00
_cell.angle_gamma   90.00
#
_symmetry.space_group_name_H-M   'P 1'
#
loop_
_entity.id
_entity.type
_entity.pdbx_description
1 polymer ?
#
loop_
_entity_poly.entity_id
_entity_poly.type
_entity_poly.pdbx_seq_one_letter_code
_entity_poly.pdbx_strand_id
1 'polypeptide(L)'
;MVHIIPNLVTPKVHFITDYAKQIEMNGPPIRHWCMRFESKHRYFKQLATKSNNFKNIIFSLSKRHQLHQCFLFSSWNYFQANEQFSSPKQVKLNGLSAAVRQLLHDNIEDFDYATHISECQQLAYDHVKIMKGSVFVDTISHEEEVPSFMQLAFIFKINNKWVLIVEQLQTIGFVETLWSFELERTRILLIKKPNDLILISPKGYDIY
;
A
#
# COMPACT_ATOMS: atom_id res chain seq x y z
N MET A 1 4.91 36.77 -4.70
CA MET A 1 6.15 35.96 -4.88
C MET A 1 7.40 36.81 -5.10
N VAL A 2 7.39 37.78 -6.03
CA VAL A 2 8.52 38.69 -6.29
C VAL A 2 8.95 39.50 -5.05
N HIS A 3 8.01 39.85 -4.17
CA HIS A 3 8.33 40.51 -2.89
C HIS A 3 8.93 39.59 -1.82
N ILE A 4 8.75 38.26 -1.95
CA ILE A 4 9.17 37.27 -0.93
C ILE A 4 10.57 36.73 -1.24
N ILE A 5 10.90 36.54 -2.53
CA ILE A 5 12.23 36.09 -2.97
C ILE A 5 12.65 36.91 -4.22
N PRO A 6 13.12 38.15 -4.04
CA PRO A 6 13.31 39.10 -5.13
C PRO A 6 14.38 38.70 -6.15
N ASN A 7 15.32 37.83 -5.77
CA ASN A 7 16.48 37.47 -6.61
C ASN A 7 16.51 35.99 -7.05
N LEU A 8 15.43 35.22 -6.86
CA LEU A 8 15.41 33.78 -7.18
C LEU A 8 14.08 33.33 -7.81
N VAL A 9 13.55 34.11 -8.74
CA VAL A 9 12.38 33.72 -9.53
C VAL A 9 12.81 32.77 -10.64
N THR A 10 13.09 31.52 -10.28
CA THR A 10 13.30 30.44 -11.24
C THR A 10 11.95 29.83 -11.64
N PRO A 11 11.84 29.17 -12.81
CA PRO A 11 10.62 28.45 -13.19
C PRO A 11 10.14 27.46 -12.12
N LYS A 12 11.08 26.81 -11.41
CA LYS A 12 10.75 25.91 -10.29
C LYS A 12 10.00 26.63 -9.17
N VAL A 13 10.47 27.82 -8.80
CA VAL A 13 9.85 28.64 -7.74
C VAL A 13 8.48 29.17 -8.22
N HIS A 14 8.37 29.58 -9.49
CA HIS A 14 7.10 29.95 -10.10
C HIS A 14 6.06 28.82 -10.01
N PHE A 15 6.45 27.60 -10.38
CA PHE A 15 5.50 26.48 -10.35
C PHE A 15 5.02 26.15 -8.93
N ILE A 16 5.81 26.37 -7.88
CA ILE A 16 5.39 26.09 -6.50
C ILE A 16 4.13 26.89 -6.10
N THR A 17 3.91 28.11 -6.60
CA THR A 17 2.64 28.81 -6.29
C THR A 17 1.42 28.17 -6.94
N ASP A 18 1.62 27.50 -8.07
CA ASP A 18 0.53 26.83 -8.77
C ASP A 18 0.25 25.44 -8.17
N TYR A 19 1.12 24.90 -7.30
CA TYR A 19 0.96 23.55 -6.76
C TYR A 19 -0.35 23.38 -5.98
N ALA A 20 -0.79 24.37 -5.20
CA ALA A 20 -2.05 24.26 -4.47
C ALA A 20 -3.22 24.00 -5.42
N LYS A 21 -3.34 24.83 -6.46
CA LYS A 21 -4.36 24.68 -7.51
C LYS A 21 -4.21 23.37 -8.27
N GLN A 22 -2.98 22.97 -8.61
CA GLN A 22 -2.71 21.70 -9.30
C GLN A 22 -3.07 20.48 -8.45
N ILE A 23 -2.84 20.53 -7.13
CA ILE A 23 -3.19 19.46 -6.20
C ILE A 23 -4.70 19.35 -6.06
N GLU A 24 -5.39 20.49 -5.98
CA GLU A 24 -6.85 20.54 -5.91
C GLU A 24 -7.50 19.98 -7.19
N MET A 25 -6.97 20.33 -8.38
CA MET A 25 -7.54 19.88 -9.66
C MET A 25 -7.11 18.46 -10.05
N ASN A 26 -5.86 18.06 -9.79
CA ASN A 26 -5.25 16.84 -10.34
C ASN A 26 -4.79 15.83 -9.27
N GLY A 27 -5.02 16.13 -7.99
CA GLY A 27 -4.56 15.32 -6.88
C GLY A 27 -3.05 15.39 -6.64
N PRO A 28 -2.51 14.49 -5.81
CA PRO A 28 -1.11 14.53 -5.36
C PRO A 28 -0.08 14.55 -6.51
N PRO A 29 0.98 15.38 -6.47
CA PRO A 29 1.91 15.51 -7.59
C PRO A 29 2.71 14.26 -7.92
N ILE A 30 2.85 13.36 -6.93
CA ILE A 30 3.44 12.04 -7.10
C ILE A 30 2.69 11.15 -8.09
N ARG A 31 1.42 11.45 -8.42
CA ARG A 31 0.66 10.69 -9.41
C ARG A 31 1.09 11.00 -10.85
N HIS A 32 1.49 12.23 -11.10
CA HIS A 32 1.88 12.71 -12.44
C HIS A 32 3.39 12.92 -12.60
N TRP A 33 4.20 12.48 -11.63
CA TRP A 33 5.65 12.55 -11.75
C TRP A 33 6.21 11.66 -12.89
N CYS A 34 7.22 12.16 -13.60
CA CYS A 34 7.79 11.44 -14.74
C CYS A 34 8.81 10.34 -14.35
N MET A 35 9.13 10.20 -13.06
CA MET A 35 10.16 9.27 -12.57
C MET A 35 9.90 7.81 -12.96
N ARG A 36 8.62 7.38 -13.02
CA ARG A 36 8.26 6.02 -13.47
C ARG A 36 8.56 5.82 -14.96
N PHE A 37 8.28 6.82 -15.80
CA PHE A 37 8.61 6.78 -17.24
C PHE A 37 10.11 6.77 -17.46
N GLU A 38 10.87 7.60 -16.74
CA GLU A 38 12.34 7.60 -16.80
C GLU A 38 12.94 6.26 -16.38
N SER A 39 12.40 5.66 -15.32
CA SER A 39 12.79 4.33 -14.85
C SER A 39 12.53 3.25 -15.90
N LYS A 40 11.36 3.27 -16.56
CA LYS A 40 11.05 2.35 -17.67
C LYS A 40 11.95 2.59 -18.89
N HIS A 41 12.24 3.84 -19.22
CA HIS A 41 13.14 4.21 -20.33
C HIS A 41 14.58 3.73 -20.13
N ARG A 42 15.03 3.52 -18.89
CA ARG A 42 16.36 2.97 -18.62
C ARG A 42 16.60 1.64 -19.33
N TYR A 43 15.62 0.73 -19.32
CA TYR A 43 15.69 -0.56 -20.04
C TYR A 43 15.96 -0.35 -21.54
N PHE A 44 15.20 0.54 -22.17
CA PHE A 44 15.31 0.82 -23.60
C PHE A 44 16.65 1.47 -23.96
N LYS A 45 17.12 2.43 -23.15
CA LYS A 45 18.43 3.08 -23.36
C LYS A 45 19.57 2.06 -23.31
N GLN A 46 19.60 1.21 -22.28
CA GLN A 46 20.63 0.17 -22.15
C GLN A 46 20.59 -0.81 -23.32
N LEU A 47 19.40 -1.20 -23.75
CA LEU A 47 19.24 -2.14 -24.85
C LEU A 47 19.66 -1.51 -26.20
N ALA A 48 19.32 -0.25 -26.43
CA ALA A 48 19.74 0.47 -27.63
C ALA A 48 21.27 0.58 -27.72
N THR A 49 21.93 0.90 -26.61
CA THR A 49 23.40 0.94 -26.55
C THR A 49 24.04 -0.43 -26.77
N LYS A 50 23.45 -1.51 -26.24
CA LYS A 50 24.01 -2.87 -26.37
C LYS A 50 23.73 -3.53 -27.71
N SER A 51 22.62 -3.19 -28.36
CA SER A 51 22.18 -3.88 -29.58
C SER A 51 23.04 -3.55 -30.80
N ASN A 52 23.78 -2.43 -30.79
CA ASN A 52 24.61 -1.93 -31.89
C ASN A 52 23.91 -1.94 -33.28
N ASN A 53 22.58 -1.97 -33.31
CA ASN A 53 21.75 -2.01 -34.50
C ASN A 53 20.86 -0.77 -34.51
N PHE A 54 21.16 0.15 -35.42
CA PHE A 54 20.45 1.43 -35.53
C PHE A 54 19.36 1.39 -36.59
N LYS A 55 19.26 0.31 -37.39
CA LYS A 55 18.24 0.18 -38.42
C LYS A 55 16.91 -0.20 -37.77
N ASN A 56 15.95 0.73 -37.83
CA ASN A 56 14.63 0.57 -37.23
C ASN A 56 14.66 0.20 -35.72
N ILE A 57 15.46 0.96 -34.96
CA ILE A 57 15.69 0.74 -33.53
C ILE A 57 14.39 0.62 -32.72
N ILE A 58 13.37 1.41 -33.06
CA ILE A 58 12.06 1.40 -32.36
C ILE A 58 11.42 0.02 -32.46
N PHE A 59 11.42 -0.58 -33.65
CA PHE A 59 10.87 -1.92 -33.87
C PHE A 59 11.66 -3.00 -33.11
N SER A 60 12.99 -2.93 -33.13
CA SER A 60 13.83 -3.89 -32.40
C SER A 60 13.61 -3.81 -30.88
N LEU A 61 13.53 -2.59 -30.35
CA LEU A 61 13.27 -2.34 -28.92
C LEU A 61 11.87 -2.80 -28.51
N SER A 62 10.84 -2.49 -29.31
CA SER A 62 9.46 -2.86 -29.02
C SER A 62 9.27 -4.37 -29.07
N LYS A 63 9.76 -5.05 -30.12
CA LYS A 63 9.67 -6.51 -30.25
C LYS A 63 10.35 -7.23 -29.09
N ARG A 64 11.55 -6.78 -28.70
CA ARG A 64 12.26 -7.38 -27.58
C ARG A 64 11.59 -7.12 -26.24
N HIS A 65 11.03 -5.92 -26.05
CA HIS A 65 10.23 -5.61 -24.87
C HIS A 65 8.99 -6.50 -24.77
N GLN A 66 8.24 -6.66 -25.87
CA GLN A 66 7.08 -7.55 -25.92
C GLN A 66 7.44 -9.01 -25.58
N LEU A 67 8.49 -9.56 -26.19
CA LEU A 67 8.96 -10.92 -25.87
C LEU A 67 9.35 -11.07 -24.39
N HIS A 68 10.01 -10.05 -23.82
CA HIS A 68 10.35 -10.06 -22.39
C HIS A 68 9.09 -10.01 -21.51
N GLN A 69 8.08 -9.22 -21.88
CA GLN A 69 6.80 -9.23 -21.17
C GLN A 69 6.12 -10.60 -21.26
N CYS A 70 6.05 -11.21 -22.45
CA CYS A 70 5.48 -12.55 -22.62
C CYS A 70 6.19 -13.59 -21.74
N PHE A 71 7.52 -13.55 -21.68
CA PHE A 71 8.29 -14.40 -20.79
C PHE A 71 7.92 -14.20 -19.31
N LEU A 72 7.84 -12.94 -18.85
CA LEU A 72 7.43 -12.63 -17.47
C LEU A 72 6.01 -13.12 -17.19
N PHE A 73 5.06 -12.87 -18.10
CA PHE A 73 3.68 -13.32 -17.99
C PHE A 73 3.51 -14.85 -18.05
N SER A 74 4.41 -15.55 -18.74
CA SER A 74 4.38 -17.02 -18.81
C SER A 74 4.80 -17.69 -17.50
N SER A 75 5.44 -16.95 -16.59
CA SER A 75 5.73 -17.46 -15.26
C SER A 75 4.45 -17.53 -14.43
N TRP A 76 4.11 -18.72 -13.93
CA TRP A 76 2.92 -18.98 -13.10
C TRP A 76 2.79 -18.04 -11.88
N ASN A 77 3.91 -17.43 -11.46
CA ASN A 77 3.99 -16.56 -10.30
C ASN A 77 3.73 -15.07 -10.60
N TYR A 78 3.48 -14.67 -11.86
CA TYR A 78 3.28 -13.25 -12.20
C TYR A 78 1.92 -12.70 -11.72
N PHE A 79 0.89 -13.55 -11.69
CA PHE A 79 -0.45 -13.19 -11.22
C PHE A 79 -0.71 -13.56 -9.75
N GLN A 80 0.23 -14.26 -9.10
CA GLN A 80 0.16 -14.42 -7.65
C GLN A 80 0.52 -13.08 -7.00
N ALA A 81 -0.22 -12.70 -5.95
CA ALA A 81 0.16 -11.58 -5.12
C ALA A 81 1.63 -11.73 -4.74
N ASN A 82 2.42 -10.67 -4.92
CA ASN A 82 3.83 -10.66 -4.53
C ASN A 82 3.90 -10.67 -2.99
N GLU A 83 3.78 -11.85 -2.40
CA GLU A 83 3.84 -12.05 -0.97
C GLU A 83 5.31 -12.08 -0.52
N GLN A 84 5.75 -11.02 0.15
CA GLN A 84 7.03 -11.03 0.86
C GLN A 84 6.74 -10.85 2.34
N PHE A 85 7.11 -11.82 3.17
CA PHE A 85 6.83 -11.78 4.60
C PHE A 85 8.09 -12.06 5.42
N SER A 86 8.11 -11.52 6.63
CA SER A 86 9.12 -11.87 7.64
C SER A 86 9.00 -13.36 7.99
N SER A 87 10.09 -14.02 8.39
CA SER A 87 10.07 -15.42 8.82
C SER A 87 8.92 -15.70 9.81
N PRO A 88 7.93 -16.53 9.44
CA PRO A 88 6.76 -16.77 10.26
C PRO A 88 7.15 -17.49 11.55
N LYS A 89 6.67 -17.01 12.69
CA LYS A 89 6.83 -17.70 13.98
C LYS A 89 5.59 -18.53 14.25
N GLN A 90 5.78 -19.82 14.52
CA GLN A 90 4.66 -20.67 14.92
C GLN A 90 4.14 -20.23 16.29
N VAL A 91 2.83 -20.01 16.40
CA VAL A 91 2.18 -19.60 17.64
C VAL A 91 1.19 -20.68 18.07
N LYS A 92 1.28 -21.06 19.34
CA LYS A 92 0.30 -21.98 19.94
C LYS A 92 -0.97 -21.21 20.28
N LEU A 93 -2.13 -21.80 19.99
CA LEU A 93 -3.45 -21.27 20.37
C LEU A 93 -3.52 -20.85 21.84
N ASN A 94 -2.98 -21.68 22.73
CA ASN A 94 -2.97 -21.44 24.18
C ASN A 94 -2.14 -20.23 24.63
N GLY A 95 -1.34 -19.62 23.75
CA GLY A 95 -0.61 -18.38 24.02
C GLY A 95 -1.35 -17.10 23.62
N LEU A 96 -2.46 -17.20 22.88
CA LEU A 96 -3.24 -16.04 22.40
C LEU A 96 -4.24 -15.56 23.47
N SER A 97 -4.68 -14.31 23.43
CA SER A 97 -5.74 -13.83 24.33
C SER A 97 -7.07 -14.53 24.05
N ALA A 98 -7.93 -14.66 25.07
CA ALA A 98 -9.24 -15.32 24.93
C ALA A 98 -10.10 -14.68 23.83
N ALA A 99 -10.09 -13.33 23.76
CA ALA A 99 -10.81 -12.58 22.73
C ALA A 99 -10.36 -12.93 21.31
N VAL A 100 -9.04 -13.04 21.07
CA VAL A 100 -8.50 -13.41 19.75
C VAL A 100 -8.88 -14.83 19.37
N ARG A 101 -8.87 -15.77 20.33
CA ARG A 101 -9.25 -17.16 20.08
C ARG A 101 -10.71 -17.29 19.68
N GLN A 102 -11.61 -16.62 20.42
CA GLN A 102 -13.04 -16.61 20.10
C GLN A 102 -13.28 -16.04 18.71
N LEU A 103 -12.66 -14.90 18.41
CA LEU A 103 -12.79 -14.23 17.12
C LEU A 103 -12.32 -15.10 15.95
N LEU A 104 -11.19 -15.82 16.11
CA LEU A 104 -10.71 -16.77 15.10
C LEU A 104 -11.67 -17.96 14.93
N HIS A 105 -12.19 -18.52 16.03
CA HIS A 105 -13.13 -19.64 15.99
C HIS A 105 -14.47 -19.25 15.34
N ASP A 106 -14.94 -18.02 15.55
CA ASP A 106 -16.22 -17.55 15.01
C ASP A 106 -16.18 -17.22 13.51
N ASN A 107 -14.99 -16.86 12.98
CA ASN A 107 -14.85 -16.34 11.62
C ASN A 107 -14.09 -17.27 10.65
N ILE A 108 -13.49 -18.35 11.16
CA ILE A 108 -12.74 -19.31 10.33
C ILE A 108 -13.48 -20.65 10.37
N GLU A 109 -14.06 -21.02 9.23
CA GLU A 109 -14.62 -22.37 9.01
C GLU A 109 -13.52 -23.42 9.19
N ASP A 110 -13.84 -24.53 9.87
CA ASP A 110 -12.92 -25.64 10.18
C ASP A 110 -11.69 -25.25 11.03
N PHE A 111 -11.86 -24.27 11.93
CA PHE A 111 -10.81 -23.90 12.89
C PHE A 111 -10.64 -24.96 13.99
N ASP A 112 -9.89 -26.00 13.70
CA ASP A 112 -9.57 -27.06 14.66
C ASP A 112 -8.33 -26.71 15.51
N TYR A 113 -8.17 -27.33 16.67
CA TYR A 113 -7.01 -27.15 17.55
C TYR A 113 -5.69 -27.62 16.92
N ALA A 114 -5.76 -28.41 15.85
CA ALA A 114 -4.63 -28.86 15.04
C ALA A 114 -4.19 -27.85 13.96
N THR A 115 -4.92 -26.74 13.79
CA THR A 115 -4.59 -25.73 12.78
C THR A 115 -3.24 -25.08 13.07
N HIS A 116 -2.37 -25.07 12.06
CA HIS A 116 -1.05 -24.46 12.18
C HIS A 116 -1.18 -22.95 12.00
N ILE A 117 -0.99 -22.21 13.09
CA ILE A 117 -1.00 -20.76 13.09
C ILE A 117 0.42 -20.25 13.10
N SER A 118 0.70 -19.37 12.14
CA SER A 118 1.97 -18.65 12.10
C SER A 118 1.74 -17.15 12.15
N GLU A 119 2.46 -16.47 13.05
CA GLU A 119 2.46 -15.01 13.18
C GLU A 119 3.62 -14.42 12.39
N CYS A 120 3.36 -13.30 11.71
CA CYS A 120 4.36 -12.50 11.03
C CYS A 120 4.42 -11.08 11.62
N GLN A 121 5.59 -10.47 11.59
CA GLN A 121 5.74 -9.05 11.98
C GLN A 121 5.44 -8.11 10.82
N GLN A 122 5.73 -8.57 9.60
CA GLN A 122 5.57 -7.79 8.38
C GLN A 122 5.07 -8.69 7.24
N LEU A 123 4.11 -8.17 6.48
CA LEU A 123 3.60 -8.72 5.24
C LEU A 123 3.65 -7.63 4.17
N ALA A 124 4.33 -7.86 3.05
CA ALA A 124 4.14 -7.10 1.85
C ALA A 124 3.16 -7.86 0.96
N TYR A 125 2.02 -7.25 0.68
CA TYR A 125 0.93 -7.79 -0.13
C TYR A 125 0.61 -6.78 -1.22
N ASP A 126 0.61 -7.20 -2.49
CA ASP A 126 0.38 -6.32 -3.66
C ASP A 126 1.12 -4.98 -3.60
N HIS A 127 2.42 -5.07 -3.28
CA HIS A 127 3.35 -3.94 -3.14
C HIS A 127 3.12 -3.02 -1.94
N VAL A 128 2.21 -3.37 -1.04
CA VAL A 128 1.90 -2.60 0.16
C VAL A 128 2.44 -3.34 1.38
N LYS A 129 3.27 -2.63 2.13
CA LYS A 129 3.93 -3.14 3.32
C LYS A 129 3.05 -2.91 4.55
N ILE A 130 2.52 -4.00 5.08
CA ILE A 130 1.70 -4.10 6.29
C ILE A 130 2.62 -4.50 7.44
N MET A 131 2.65 -3.70 8.50
CA MET A 131 3.43 -3.97 9.72
C MET A 131 2.54 -3.87 10.95
N LYS A 132 2.86 -4.64 11.99
CA LYS A 132 2.19 -4.51 13.30
C LYS A 132 2.19 -3.05 13.78
N GLY A 133 1.05 -2.57 14.24
CA GLY A 133 0.84 -1.19 14.69
C GLY A 133 0.50 -0.19 13.59
N SER A 134 0.53 -0.57 12.31
CA SER A 134 0.10 0.29 11.20
C SER A 134 -1.38 0.65 11.35
N VAL A 135 -1.74 1.89 11.01
CA VAL A 135 -3.11 2.38 11.03
C VAL A 135 -3.63 2.47 9.60
N PHE A 136 -4.86 2.03 9.40
CA PHE A 136 -5.56 2.01 8.12
C PHE A 136 -6.90 2.73 8.26
N VAL A 137 -7.46 3.21 7.15
CA VAL A 137 -8.84 3.69 7.12
C VAL A 137 -9.74 2.51 6.79
N ASP A 138 -10.84 2.38 7.53
CA ASP A 138 -11.83 1.33 7.28
C ASP A 138 -12.92 1.83 6.34
N THR A 139 -13.56 2.93 6.71
CA THR A 139 -14.65 3.55 5.95
C THR A 139 -14.60 5.06 6.06
N ILE A 140 -15.09 5.75 5.04
CA ILE A 140 -15.35 7.20 5.09
C ILE A 140 -16.86 7.33 5.17
N SER A 141 -17.36 7.88 6.28
CA SER A 141 -18.80 8.13 6.42
C SER A 141 -19.23 9.20 5.42
N HIS A 142 -20.23 8.91 4.59
CA HIS A 142 -20.71 9.84 3.56
C HIS A 142 -21.44 11.07 4.12
N GLU A 143 -21.92 10.99 5.38
CA GLU A 143 -22.72 12.05 6.00
C GLU A 143 -21.86 13.11 6.70
N GLU A 144 -20.71 12.73 7.27
CA GLU A 144 -19.85 13.63 8.05
C GLU A 144 -18.46 13.87 7.41
N GLU A 145 -18.14 13.17 6.31
CA GLU A 145 -16.79 13.14 5.71
C GLU A 145 -15.68 12.73 6.69
N VAL A 146 -16.03 12.14 7.83
CA VAL A 146 -15.07 11.70 8.85
C VAL A 146 -14.64 10.26 8.54
N PRO A 147 -13.34 10.00 8.36
CA PRO A 147 -12.82 8.65 8.21
C PRO A 147 -12.83 7.91 9.55
N SER A 148 -13.19 6.63 9.51
CA SER A 148 -12.98 5.69 10.61
C SER A 148 -11.66 4.95 10.41
N PHE A 149 -10.97 4.66 11.52
CA PHE A 149 -9.63 4.08 11.47
C PHE A 149 -9.58 2.71 12.14
N MET A 150 -8.59 1.91 11.77
CA MET A 150 -8.26 0.64 12.40
C MET A 150 -6.76 0.52 12.59
N GLN A 151 -6.32 -0.07 13.69
CA GLN A 151 -4.91 -0.35 13.96
C GLN A 151 -4.64 -1.85 13.88
N LEU A 152 -3.57 -2.24 13.18
CA LEU A 152 -3.17 -3.63 13.07
C LEU A 152 -2.58 -4.16 14.38
N ALA A 153 -3.24 -5.17 14.95
CA ALA A 153 -2.77 -5.87 16.14
C ALA A 153 -1.90 -7.08 15.79
N PHE A 154 -2.37 -7.95 14.89
CA PHE A 154 -1.68 -9.19 14.52
C PHE A 154 -1.82 -9.54 13.04
N ILE A 155 -0.81 -10.24 12.51
CA ILE A 155 -0.80 -10.81 11.17
C ILE A 155 -0.63 -12.32 11.33
N PHE A 156 -1.65 -13.09 10.95
CA PHE A 156 -1.62 -14.54 10.99
C PHE A 156 -1.69 -15.14 9.58
N LYS A 157 -0.99 -16.26 9.40
CA LYS A 157 -1.18 -17.16 8.27
C LYS A 157 -1.71 -18.49 8.80
N ILE A 158 -2.93 -18.80 8.37
CA ILE A 158 -3.74 -19.95 8.81
C ILE A 158 -4.21 -20.67 7.55
N ASN A 159 -3.94 -21.97 7.43
CA ASN A 159 -4.30 -22.79 6.26
C ASN A 159 -3.91 -22.13 4.91
N ASN A 160 -2.71 -21.56 4.85
CA ASN A 160 -2.17 -20.77 3.71
C ASN A 160 -2.94 -19.50 3.34
N LYS A 161 -3.90 -19.05 4.16
CA LYS A 161 -4.59 -17.77 4.00
C LYS A 161 -4.09 -16.74 5.02
N TRP A 162 -3.98 -15.49 4.60
CA TRP A 162 -3.63 -14.38 5.46
C TRP A 162 -4.87 -13.83 6.17
N VAL A 163 -4.76 -13.69 7.49
CA VAL A 163 -5.79 -13.15 8.37
C VAL A 163 -5.16 -12.03 9.19
N LEU A 164 -5.75 -10.85 9.12
CA LEU A 164 -5.31 -9.67 9.86
C LEU A 164 -6.27 -9.45 11.03
N ILE A 165 -5.73 -9.32 12.23
CA ILE A 165 -6.51 -8.88 13.39
C ILE A 165 -6.24 -7.40 13.58
N VAL A 166 -7.31 -6.63 13.54
CA VAL A 166 -7.29 -5.18 13.66
C VAL A 166 -8.15 -4.73 14.84
N GLU A 167 -7.74 -3.65 15.49
CA GLU A 167 -8.51 -2.95 16.52
C GLU A 167 -9.20 -1.73 15.90
N GLN A 168 -10.51 -1.60 16.10
CA GLN A 168 -11.26 -0.43 15.62
C GLN A 168 -10.90 0.81 16.45
N LEU A 169 -10.69 1.93 15.77
CA LEU A 169 -10.42 3.22 16.38
C LEU A 169 -11.58 4.18 16.12
N GLN A 170 -11.97 4.92 17.15
CA GLN A 170 -12.98 5.96 17.05
C GLN A 170 -12.29 7.32 16.82
N THR A 171 -12.77 8.08 15.85
CA THR A 171 -12.27 9.42 15.56
C THR A 171 -12.92 10.42 16.52
N ILE A 172 -12.11 11.06 17.37
CA ILE A 172 -12.58 12.07 18.34
C ILE A 172 -12.77 13.42 17.64
N GLY A 173 -11.82 13.80 16.80
CA GLY A 173 -11.83 15.08 16.11
C GLY A 173 -10.59 15.30 15.27
N PHE A 174 -10.59 16.41 14.52
CA PHE A 174 -9.44 16.83 13.72
C PHE A 174 -8.67 17.94 14.43
N VAL A 175 -7.36 17.74 14.60
CA VAL A 175 -6.46 18.71 15.22
C VAL A 175 -5.80 19.54 14.13
N GLU A 176 -6.30 20.75 13.92
CA GLU A 176 -5.83 21.65 12.85
C GLU A 176 -4.34 22.02 12.97
N THR A 177 -3.81 22.13 14.19
CA THR A 177 -2.41 22.51 14.39
C THR A 177 -1.43 21.45 13.87
N LEU A 178 -1.85 20.18 13.91
CA LEU A 178 -1.04 19.03 13.48
C LEU A 178 -1.47 18.49 12.12
N TRP A 179 -2.61 18.96 11.60
CA TRP A 179 -3.25 18.41 10.41
C TRP A 179 -3.44 16.89 10.52
N SER A 180 -3.93 16.43 11.68
CA SER A 180 -4.08 15.01 12.02
C SER A 180 -5.37 14.73 12.77
N PHE A 181 -5.87 13.50 12.67
CA PHE A 181 -7.02 13.03 13.46
C PHE A 181 -6.58 12.53 14.83
N GLU A 182 -7.33 12.91 15.87
CA GLU A 182 -7.22 12.34 17.20
C GLU A 182 -8.09 11.09 17.30
N LEU A 183 -7.50 9.99 17.78
CA LEU A 183 -8.11 8.66 17.75
C LEU A 183 -8.17 8.05 19.14
N GLU A 184 -9.31 7.45 19.48
CA GLU A 184 -9.51 6.67 20.69
C GLU A 184 -9.58 5.17 20.40
N ARG A 185 -9.03 4.37 21.32
CA ARG A 185 -9.04 2.90 21.22
C ARG A 185 -10.36 2.34 21.75
N THR A 186 -11.13 1.70 20.88
CA THR A 186 -12.40 1.08 21.27
C THR A 186 -12.21 -0.30 21.92
N ARG A 187 -11.03 -0.93 21.79
CA ARG A 187 -10.75 -2.34 22.17
C ARG A 187 -11.60 -3.38 21.45
N ILE A 188 -12.35 -2.99 20.42
CA ILE A 188 -13.09 -3.90 19.56
C ILE A 188 -12.13 -4.47 18.54
N LEU A 189 -11.98 -5.80 18.53
CA LEU A 189 -11.15 -6.51 17.56
C LEU A 189 -12.01 -7.04 16.42
N LEU A 190 -11.48 -6.95 15.19
CA LEU A 190 -12.12 -7.42 13.97
C LEU A 190 -11.12 -8.24 13.14
N ILE A 191 -11.63 -9.11 12.26
CA ILE A 191 -10.84 -9.78 11.22
C ILE A 191 -11.01 -9.06 9.90
N LYS A 192 -9.89 -8.84 9.21
CA LYS A 192 -9.84 -8.37 7.83
C LYS A 192 -8.91 -9.25 7.01
N LYS A 193 -9.17 -9.36 5.71
CA LYS A 193 -8.18 -9.89 4.76
C LYS A 193 -7.29 -8.75 4.28
N PRO A 194 -6.07 -9.05 3.78
CA PRO A 194 -5.22 -8.02 3.19
C PRO A 194 -5.91 -7.20 2.08
N ASN A 195 -6.79 -7.82 1.29
CA ASN A 195 -7.52 -7.17 0.21
C ASN A 195 -8.59 -6.20 0.69
N ASP A 196 -9.07 -6.35 1.93
CA ASP A 196 -10.15 -5.54 2.48
C ASP A 196 -9.63 -4.23 3.10
N LEU A 197 -8.30 -4.05 3.16
CA LEU A 197 -7.71 -2.84 3.70
C LEU A 197 -7.79 -1.72 2.66
N ILE A 198 -8.53 -0.65 3.00
CA ILE A 198 -8.42 0.63 2.28
C ILE A 198 -7.09 1.25 2.70
N LEU A 199 -6.08 0.96 1.90
CA LEU A 199 -4.76 1.48 2.11
C LEU A 199 -4.73 2.93 1.65
N ILE A 200 -4.96 3.84 2.60
CA ILE A 200 -4.44 5.20 2.47
C ILE A 200 -2.94 5.09 2.67
N SER A 201 -2.25 4.73 1.59
CA SER A 201 -0.82 4.93 1.52
C SER A 201 -0.54 6.38 1.96
N PRO A 202 0.60 6.67 2.63
CA PRO A 202 1.06 8.05 2.79
C PRO A 202 1.23 8.76 1.43
N LYS A 203 1.07 8.03 0.32
CA LYS A 203 0.74 8.51 -1.01
C LYS A 203 -0.79 8.52 -1.18
N GLY A 204 -1.42 9.62 -0.77
CA GLY A 204 -2.85 9.98 -0.80
C GLY A 204 -3.88 9.11 -1.54
N TYR A 205 -5.04 8.95 -0.88
CA TYR A 205 -6.39 8.68 -1.40
C TYR A 205 -6.50 7.89 -2.70
N ASP A 206 -6.22 6.60 -2.69
CA ASP A 206 -6.71 5.70 -3.75
C ASP A 206 -8.21 5.43 -3.50
N ILE A 207 -9.05 6.40 -3.87
CA ILE A 207 -10.48 6.20 -4.12
C ILE A 207 -10.62 6.08 -5.64
N TYR A 208 -11.09 4.92 -6.11
CA TYR A 208 -11.74 4.80 -7.42
C TYR A 208 -13.25 4.94 -7.22
#